data_AF-A0A9P4GT54-F1
#
_entry.id   AF-A0A9P4GT54-F1
#
_cell.length_a   1.000
_cell.length_b   1.000
_cell.length_c   1.000
_cell.angle_alpha   90.00
_cell.angle_beta   90.00
_cell.angle_gamma   90.00
#
_symmetry.space_group_name_H-M   'P 1'
#
loop_
_entity.id
_entity.type
_entity.pdbx_description
1 polymer ?
#
loop_
_entity_poly.entity_id
_entity_poly.type
_entity_poly.pdbx_seq_one_letter_code
_entity_poly.pdbx_strand_id
1 'polypeptide(L)'
;MSLITGMVGHRMRSTDRHQLKNLSLTHVLIYLLYFFSMAFVFSAAVAESGLGLSSYNVCRGAVILCLAFYTSSKVIMYLILVERAHALRAPYMRRTYDWLWITGTLSIAAVFGTIAVTGFIWPIANISRKDGRCRIGLPQFVTIPLLTFDVFINVLLTLVFVYLLSPLVRAGSLPTAAFPASRFTKCFGSLCSRSRARNSVDLHTSNQQRARTIEKLLWRTFIGSCLVLIPTVGNMASLTSFKGRELGWVCLTICSVDVTFTVCVFHWLTLGSSEADERASTALVPDTLSTSNIPSEAVVECDVRC
;
A
#
# COMPACT_ATOMS: atom_id res chain seq x y z
N MET A 1 13.21 4.10 -14.94
CA MET A 1 13.93 5.29 -14.44
C MET A 1 13.12 6.57 -14.65
N SER A 2 12.88 7.02 -15.89
CA SER A 2 12.28 8.33 -16.19
C SER A 2 10.88 8.57 -15.59
N LEU A 3 10.02 7.54 -15.57
CA LEU A 3 8.68 7.65 -14.97
C LEU A 3 8.74 7.88 -13.45
N ILE A 4 9.60 7.14 -12.74
CA ILE A 4 9.74 7.26 -11.29
C ILE A 4 10.33 8.62 -10.93
N THR A 5 11.35 9.07 -11.66
CA THR A 5 11.95 10.40 -11.46
C THR A 5 10.96 11.54 -11.73
N GLY A 6 10.14 11.43 -12.78
CA GLY A 6 9.08 12.40 -13.08
C GLY A 6 8.01 12.47 -11.98
N MET A 7 7.62 11.32 -11.42
CA MET A 7 6.64 11.22 -10.34
C MET A 7 7.18 11.80 -9.01
N VAL A 8 8.47 11.60 -8.73
CA VAL A 8 9.15 12.23 -7.58
C VAL A 8 9.25 13.75 -7.77
N GLY A 9 9.59 14.21 -8.98
CA GLY A 9 9.66 15.64 -9.32
C GLY A 9 8.33 16.36 -9.20
N HIS A 10 7.23 15.75 -9.68
CA HIS A 10 5.88 16.29 -9.52
C HIS A 10 5.48 16.43 -8.05
N ARG A 11 5.86 15.44 -7.21
CA ARG A 11 5.58 15.45 -5.76
C ARG A 11 6.39 16.47 -4.99
N MET A 12 7.69 16.58 -5.27
CA MET A 12 8.56 17.54 -4.60
C MET A 12 8.11 18.98 -4.85
N ARG A 13 7.56 19.28 -6.03
CA ARG A 13 7.06 20.62 -6.35
C ARG A 13 5.68 20.94 -5.76
N SER A 14 4.88 19.91 -5.48
CA SER A 14 3.55 20.05 -4.85
C SER A 14 3.59 19.98 -3.30
N THR A 15 4.74 19.65 -2.71
CA THR A 15 4.85 19.54 -1.24
C THR A 15 5.04 20.92 -0.64
N ASP A 16 3.93 21.50 -0.16
CA ASP A 16 3.95 22.72 0.63
C ASP A 16 4.72 22.50 1.95
N ARG A 17 5.50 23.50 2.39
CA ARG A 17 6.38 23.44 3.57
C ARG A 17 5.63 23.11 4.88
N HIS A 18 4.30 23.28 4.90
CA HIS A 18 3.44 23.00 6.05
C HIS A 18 3.18 21.49 6.27
N GLN A 19 3.11 20.68 5.21
CA GLN A 19 2.99 19.20 5.30
C GLN A 19 4.29 18.54 5.82
N LEU A 20 5.45 19.19 5.63
CA LEU A 20 6.75 18.70 6.10
C LEU A 20 6.90 18.77 7.64
N LYS A 21 6.11 19.61 8.31
CA LYS A 21 6.09 19.70 9.79
C LYS A 21 5.19 18.63 10.45
N ASN A 22 4.33 17.97 9.67
CA ASN A 22 3.41 16.91 10.12
C ASN A 22 3.63 15.60 9.32
N LEU A 23 4.88 15.12 9.23
CA LEU A 23 5.17 13.88 8.50
C LEU A 23 4.48 12.67 9.14
N SER A 24 3.37 12.24 8.54
CA SER A 24 2.76 10.94 8.84
C SER A 24 3.71 9.82 8.42
N LEU A 25 3.79 8.74 9.20
CA LEU A 25 4.62 7.55 8.95
C LEU A 25 4.48 7.03 7.49
N THR A 26 3.28 7.10 6.92
CA THR A 26 2.97 6.73 5.53
C THR A 26 3.83 7.45 4.49
N HIS A 27 4.09 8.76 4.65
CA HIS A 27 4.88 9.54 3.71
C HIS A 27 6.36 9.09 3.73
N VAL A 28 6.90 8.86 4.93
CA VAL A 28 8.27 8.33 5.10
C VAL A 28 8.42 6.98 4.39
N LEU A 29 7.47 6.06 4.61
CA LEU A 29 7.49 4.74 3.97
C LEU A 29 7.40 4.81 2.45
N ILE A 30 6.62 5.73 1.89
CA ILE A 30 6.52 5.92 0.44
C ILE A 30 7.85 6.42 -0.15
N TYR A 31 8.48 7.42 0.48
CA TYR A 31 9.80 7.88 0.04
C TYR A 31 10.86 6.77 0.13
N LEU A 32 10.80 5.95 1.19
CA LEU A 32 11.64 4.77 1.33
C LEU A 32 11.40 3.77 0.19
N LEU A 33 10.14 3.48 -0.15
CA LEU A 33 9.78 2.61 -1.26
C LEU A 33 10.34 3.12 -2.60
N TYR A 34 10.23 4.43 -2.85
CA TYR A 34 10.82 5.07 -4.03
C TYR A 34 12.33 4.89 -4.10
N PHE A 35 13.02 5.14 -2.98
CA PHE A 35 14.46 5.01 -2.90
C PHE A 35 14.93 3.58 -3.19
N PHE A 36 14.32 2.58 -2.53
CA PHE A 36 14.66 1.16 -2.75
C PHE A 36 14.35 0.72 -4.19
N SER A 37 13.24 1.18 -4.79
CA SER A 37 12.90 0.87 -6.18
C SER A 37 13.92 1.44 -7.17
N MET A 38 14.32 2.71 -6.98
CA MET A 38 15.32 3.34 -7.83
C MET A 38 16.69 2.67 -7.69
N ALA A 39 17.11 2.38 -6.45
CA ALA A 39 18.33 1.64 -6.20
C ALA A 39 18.30 0.25 -6.86
N PHE A 40 17.19 -0.48 -6.74
CA PHE A 40 17.04 -1.80 -7.32
C PHE A 40 17.18 -1.79 -8.84
N VAL A 41 16.41 -0.93 -9.52
CA VAL A 41 16.42 -0.89 -10.99
C VAL A 41 17.77 -0.38 -11.51
N PHE A 42 18.44 0.54 -10.80
CA PHE A 42 19.80 0.95 -11.13
C PHE A 42 20.78 -0.22 -10.99
N SER A 43 20.74 -0.93 -9.87
CA SER A 43 21.59 -2.10 -9.64
C SER A 43 21.33 -3.24 -10.63
N ALA A 44 20.07 -3.49 -10.99
CA ALA A 44 19.70 -4.48 -12.00
C ALA A 44 20.27 -4.10 -13.38
N ALA A 45 20.16 -2.82 -13.76
CA ALA A 45 20.73 -2.33 -15.02
C ALA A 45 22.27 -2.45 -15.04
N VAL A 46 22.95 -2.19 -13.92
CA VAL A 46 24.40 -2.39 -13.80
C VAL A 46 24.77 -3.89 -13.89
N ALA A 47 24.00 -4.77 -13.25
CA ALA A 47 24.25 -6.21 -13.30
C ALA A 47 24.04 -6.80 -14.71
N GLU A 48 23.01 -6.36 -15.41
CA GLU A 48 22.66 -6.83 -16.76
C GLU A 48 23.54 -6.20 -17.84
N SER A 49 23.57 -4.87 -17.92
CA SER A 49 24.22 -4.13 -19.01
C SER A 49 25.68 -3.79 -18.72
N GLY A 50 26.05 -3.65 -17.44
CA GLY A 50 27.41 -3.31 -17.05
C GLY A 50 28.33 -4.53 -16.94
N LEU A 51 27.89 -5.55 -16.20
CA LEU A 51 28.71 -6.73 -15.88
C LEU A 51 28.37 -7.97 -16.72
N GLY A 52 27.28 -7.94 -17.48
CA GLY A 52 26.91 -8.97 -18.47
C GLY A 52 26.62 -10.35 -17.89
N LEU A 53 26.41 -10.49 -16.57
CA LEU A 53 26.16 -11.76 -15.87
C LEU A 53 27.12 -12.93 -16.27
N SER A 54 28.32 -12.61 -16.74
CA SER A 54 29.23 -13.57 -17.39
C SER A 54 30.03 -14.40 -16.37
N SER A 55 30.33 -13.80 -15.20
CA SER A 55 31.08 -14.44 -14.13
C SER A 55 30.17 -15.05 -13.07
N TYR A 56 30.58 -16.17 -12.47
CA TYR A 56 29.83 -16.84 -11.40
C TYR A 56 29.58 -15.91 -10.20
N ASN A 57 30.58 -15.11 -9.81
CA ASN A 57 30.45 -14.15 -8.71
C ASN A 57 29.42 -13.06 -9.00
N VAL A 58 29.38 -12.56 -10.25
CA VAL A 58 28.39 -11.58 -10.69
C VAL A 58 26.99 -12.21 -10.73
N CYS A 59 26.87 -13.44 -11.24
CA CYS A 59 25.63 -14.20 -11.28
C CYS A 59 25.05 -14.47 -9.88
N ARG A 60 25.91 -14.86 -8.93
CA ARG A 60 25.53 -15.06 -7.52
C ARG A 60 25.22 -13.74 -6.81
N GLY A 61 25.96 -12.67 -7.12
CA GLY A 61 25.67 -11.33 -6.61
C GLY A 61 24.31 -10.81 -7.10
N ALA A 62 23.98 -11.05 -8.37
CA ALA A 62 22.72 -10.61 -8.98
C ALA A 62 21.49 -11.25 -8.31
N VAL A 63 21.53 -12.54 -7.98
CA VAL A 63 20.42 -13.20 -7.26
C VAL A 63 20.24 -12.66 -5.85
N ILE A 64 21.34 -12.45 -5.10
CA ILE A 64 21.28 -11.89 -3.74
C ILE A 64 20.74 -10.46 -3.78
N LEU A 65 21.20 -9.66 -4.74
CA LEU A 65 20.74 -8.30 -4.95
C LEU A 65 19.24 -8.26 -5.26
N CYS A 66 18.80 -9.10 -6.19
CA CYS A 66 17.38 -9.24 -6.53
C CYS A 66 16.54 -9.58 -5.29
N LEU A 67 16.93 -10.63 -4.56
CA LEU A 67 16.23 -11.07 -3.34
C LEU A 67 16.17 -9.97 -2.27
N ALA A 68 17.28 -9.25 -2.05
CA ALA A 68 17.35 -8.21 -1.04
C ALA A 68 16.43 -7.03 -1.32
N PHE A 69 16.51 -6.48 -2.54
CA PHE A 69 15.68 -5.36 -2.93
C PHE A 69 14.22 -5.76 -3.05
N TYR A 70 13.93 -6.93 -3.64
CA TYR A 70 12.57 -7.44 -3.76
C TYR A 70 11.89 -7.61 -2.40
N THR A 71 12.57 -8.28 -1.47
CA THR A 71 12.04 -8.52 -0.13
C THR A 71 11.88 -7.22 0.65
N SER A 72 12.85 -6.31 0.57
CA SER A 72 12.78 -5.00 1.22
C SER A 72 11.60 -4.18 0.69
N SER A 73 11.40 -4.14 -0.64
CA SER A 73 10.25 -3.46 -1.26
C SER A 73 8.93 -4.07 -0.82
N LYS A 74 8.82 -5.40 -0.72
CA LYS A 74 7.63 -6.10 -0.21
C LYS A 74 7.35 -5.75 1.26
N VAL A 75 8.36 -5.75 2.13
CA VAL A 75 8.19 -5.36 3.54
C VAL A 75 7.68 -3.93 3.65
N ILE A 76 8.29 -2.98 2.92
CA ILE A 76 7.87 -1.58 2.93
C ILE A 76 6.42 -1.43 2.41
N MET A 77 6.09 -2.12 1.32
CA MET A 77 4.75 -2.17 0.75
C MET A 77 3.71 -2.61 1.80
N TYR A 78 3.98 -3.70 2.53
CA TYR A 78 3.08 -4.19 3.57
C TYR A 78 2.97 -3.23 4.75
N LEU A 79 4.06 -2.63 5.18
CA LEU A 79 4.03 -1.59 6.22
C LEU A 79 3.14 -0.42 5.79
N ILE A 80 3.18 0.00 4.52
CA ILE A 80 2.29 1.05 4.01
C ILE A 80 0.82 0.60 4.06
N LEU A 81 0.52 -0.64 3.67
CA LEU A 81 -0.85 -1.16 3.69
C LEU A 81 -1.40 -1.27 5.13
N VAL A 82 -0.60 -1.76 6.07
CA VAL A 82 -0.96 -1.86 7.49
C VAL A 82 -1.15 -0.46 8.10
N GLU A 83 -0.24 0.47 7.82
CA GLU A 83 -0.36 1.85 8.31
C GLU A 83 -1.59 2.54 7.73
N ARG A 84 -1.89 2.36 6.43
CA ARG A 84 -3.12 2.85 5.82
C ARG A 84 -4.37 2.22 6.44
N ALA A 85 -4.35 0.92 6.70
CA ALA A 85 -5.46 0.22 7.35
C ALA A 85 -5.67 0.64 8.82
N HIS A 86 -4.61 1.10 9.49
CA HIS A 86 -4.70 1.70 10.82
C HIS A 86 -5.20 3.15 10.76
N ALA A 87 -4.69 3.96 9.83
CA ALA A 87 -5.17 5.34 9.63
C ALA A 87 -6.68 5.40 9.37
N LEU A 88 -7.22 4.41 8.67
CA LEU A 88 -8.67 4.27 8.43
C LEU A 88 -9.48 3.87 9.69
N ARG A 89 -8.82 3.33 10.72
CA ARG A 89 -9.39 2.92 12.02
C ARG A 89 -9.06 3.86 13.18
N ALA A 90 -8.08 4.75 13.00
CA ALA A 90 -7.60 5.71 13.99
C ALA A 90 -8.70 6.50 14.74
N PRO A 91 -9.85 6.89 14.15
CA PRO A 91 -10.91 7.57 14.92
C PRO A 91 -11.57 6.70 16.00
N TYR A 92 -11.37 5.37 15.99
CA TYR A 92 -12.03 4.44 16.90
C TYR A 92 -11.09 3.79 17.94
N MET A 93 -9.77 3.70 17.70
CA MET A 93 -8.81 2.99 18.58
C MET A 93 -7.39 3.57 18.55
N ARG A 94 -6.69 3.56 19.71
CA ARG A 94 -5.27 3.96 19.84
C ARG A 94 -4.30 2.87 19.31
N ARG A 95 -3.12 3.29 18.80
CA ARG A 95 -2.08 2.45 18.14
C ARG A 95 -1.66 1.18 18.88
N THR A 96 -1.54 1.22 20.21
CA THR A 96 -1.07 0.10 21.03
C THR A 96 -2.15 -0.92 21.40
N TYR A 97 -3.42 -0.62 21.11
CA TYR A 97 -4.55 -1.51 21.40
C TYR A 97 -5.18 -2.13 20.14
N ASP A 98 -4.72 -1.70 18.96
CA ASP A 98 -5.17 -2.26 17.68
C ASP A 98 -4.50 -3.62 17.44
N TRP A 99 -5.20 -4.69 17.84
CA TRP A 99 -4.76 -6.07 17.62
C TRP A 99 -4.43 -6.36 16.15
N LEU A 100 -5.13 -5.74 15.19
CA LEU A 100 -4.83 -6.00 13.78
C LEU A 100 -3.51 -5.35 13.35
N TRP A 101 -3.22 -4.14 13.86
CA TRP A 101 -1.94 -3.47 13.58
C TRP A 101 -0.76 -4.22 14.20
N ILE A 102 -0.88 -4.68 15.44
CA ILE A 102 0.17 -5.44 16.14
C ILE A 102 0.37 -6.80 15.48
N THR A 103 -0.69 -7.57 15.26
CA THR A 103 -0.59 -8.89 14.61
C THR A 103 -0.11 -8.76 13.16
N GLY A 104 -0.57 -7.76 12.42
CA GLY A 104 -0.09 -7.44 11.08
C GLY A 104 1.41 -7.17 11.07
N THR A 105 1.88 -6.21 11.87
CA THR A 105 3.30 -5.83 11.92
C THR A 105 4.20 -6.98 12.39
N LEU A 106 3.79 -7.70 13.44
CA LEU A 106 4.54 -8.84 13.96
C LEU A 106 4.58 -10.01 12.98
N SER A 107 3.45 -10.31 12.32
CA SER A 107 3.38 -11.37 11.30
C SER A 107 4.29 -11.06 10.11
N ILE A 108 4.33 -9.80 9.65
CA ILE A 108 5.22 -9.37 8.57
C ILE A 108 6.67 -9.56 8.99
N ALA A 109 7.06 -9.07 10.17
CA ALA A 109 8.44 -9.16 10.65
C ALA A 109 8.91 -10.62 10.82
N ALA A 110 8.09 -11.47 11.44
CA ALA A 110 8.44 -12.86 11.69
C ALA A 110 8.47 -13.69 10.40
N VAL A 111 7.43 -13.60 9.57
CA VAL A 111 7.27 -14.45 8.39
C VAL A 111 8.16 -13.98 7.24
N PHE A 112 8.13 -12.70 6.87
CA PHE A 112 9.05 -12.22 5.83
C PHE A 112 10.49 -12.28 6.30
N GLY A 113 10.78 -12.03 7.58
CA GLY A 113 12.13 -12.13 8.13
C GLY A 113 12.70 -13.55 8.02
N THR A 114 11.95 -14.56 8.46
CA THR A 114 12.40 -15.96 8.37
C THR A 114 12.60 -16.40 6.94
N ILE A 115 11.64 -16.09 6.05
CA ILE A 115 11.71 -16.47 4.65
C ILE A 115 12.87 -15.75 3.95
N ALA A 116 13.08 -14.46 4.21
CA ALA A 116 14.21 -13.70 3.70
C ALA A 116 15.53 -14.36 4.06
N VAL A 117 15.74 -14.66 5.35
CA VAL A 117 16.96 -15.30 5.85
C VAL A 117 17.18 -16.64 5.16
N THR A 118 16.16 -17.49 5.04
CA THR A 118 16.31 -18.77 4.33
C THR A 118 16.65 -18.59 2.84
N GLY A 119 16.07 -17.59 2.18
CA GLY A 119 16.37 -17.26 0.78
C GLY A 119 17.79 -16.74 0.57
N PHE A 120 18.35 -16.01 1.55
CA PHE A 120 19.74 -15.53 1.50
C PHE A 120 20.77 -16.64 1.73
N ILE A 121 20.45 -17.65 2.54
CA ILE A 121 21.37 -18.75 2.83
C ILE A 121 21.49 -19.70 1.64
N TRP A 122 20.38 -19.99 0.95
CA TRP A 122 20.32 -21.01 -0.11
C TRP A 122 19.88 -20.47 -1.50
N PRO A 123 20.55 -19.44 -2.08
CA PRO A 123 20.26 -18.99 -3.43
C PRO A 123 20.82 -19.95 -4.48
N ILE A 124 20.09 -20.17 -5.57
CA ILE A 124 20.54 -20.99 -6.69
C ILE A 124 21.11 -20.05 -7.76
N ALA A 125 22.41 -20.18 -8.05
CA ALA A 125 23.07 -19.48 -9.15
C ALA A 125 23.96 -20.46 -9.90
N ASN A 126 23.70 -20.67 -11.20
CA ASN A 126 24.47 -21.58 -12.04
C ASN A 126 24.67 -21.01 -13.44
N ILE A 127 25.87 -21.18 -14.00
CA ILE A 127 26.15 -20.82 -15.39
C ILE A 127 26.01 -22.06 -16.28
N SER A 128 25.20 -21.94 -17.34
CA SER A 128 25.04 -23.01 -18.34
C SER A 128 26.38 -23.27 -19.03
N ARG A 129 26.91 -24.50 -18.97
CA ARG A 129 28.07 -24.87 -19.81
C ARG A 129 27.77 -24.84 -21.31
N LYS A 130 26.50 -24.99 -21.70
CA LYS A 130 26.09 -25.04 -23.11
C LYS A 130 25.93 -23.66 -23.74
N ASP A 131 25.44 -22.69 -22.96
CA ASP A 131 25.05 -21.36 -23.48
C ASP A 131 25.89 -20.21 -22.90
N GLY A 132 26.73 -20.50 -21.90
CA GLY A 132 27.47 -19.48 -21.14
C GLY A 132 26.60 -18.53 -20.32
N ARG A 133 25.28 -18.73 -20.27
CA ARG A 133 24.33 -17.81 -19.60
C ARG A 133 24.10 -18.16 -18.14
N CYS A 134 24.02 -17.12 -17.31
CA CYS A 134 23.64 -17.19 -15.90
C CYS A 134 22.16 -17.55 -15.75
N ARG A 135 21.88 -18.58 -14.95
CA ARG A 135 20.55 -18.96 -14.49
C ARG A 135 20.48 -18.77 -12.97
N ILE A 136 19.50 -18.01 -12.53
CA ILE A 136 19.29 -17.71 -11.11
C ILE A 136 17.91 -18.20 -10.68
N GLY A 137 17.74 -18.46 -9.40
CA GLY A 137 16.45 -18.80 -8.84
C GLY A 137 16.51 -19.02 -7.34
N LEU A 138 15.34 -19.30 -6.78
CA LEU A 138 15.16 -19.69 -5.39
C LEU A 138 14.59 -21.10 -5.33
N PRO A 139 14.99 -21.93 -4.37
CA PRO A 139 14.43 -23.28 -4.27
C PRO A 139 12.93 -23.23 -3.95
N GLN A 140 12.18 -24.19 -4.51
CA GLN A 140 10.72 -24.23 -4.41
C GLN A 140 10.22 -24.28 -2.96
N PHE A 141 10.99 -24.86 -2.04
CA PHE A 141 10.64 -24.91 -0.62
C PHE A 141 10.68 -23.55 0.08
N VAL A 142 11.38 -22.54 -0.46
CA VAL A 142 11.35 -21.15 0.04
C VAL A 142 10.32 -20.34 -0.75
N THR A 143 10.28 -20.52 -2.07
CA THR A 143 9.37 -19.79 -2.94
C THR A 143 7.92 -20.08 -2.55
N ILE A 144 7.47 -21.33 -2.52
CA ILE A 144 6.06 -21.68 -2.29
C ILE A 144 5.51 -21.09 -0.98
N PRO A 145 6.17 -21.21 0.18
CA PRO A 145 5.73 -20.52 1.40
C PRO A 145 5.70 -19.01 1.24
N LEU A 146 6.75 -18.39 0.69
CA LEU A 146 6.79 -16.94 0.43
C LEU A 146 5.56 -16.49 -0.35
N LEU A 147 5.24 -17.17 -1.44
CA LEU A 147 4.12 -16.82 -2.32
C LEU A 147 2.77 -17.02 -1.61
N THR A 148 2.63 -18.13 -0.88
CA THR A 148 1.39 -18.47 -0.17
C THR A 148 1.08 -17.43 0.90
N PHE A 149 2.09 -17.01 1.67
CA PHE A 149 1.93 -15.97 2.67
C PHE A 149 1.65 -14.60 2.06
N ASP A 150 2.29 -14.26 0.94
CA ASP A 150 2.06 -13.01 0.22
C ASP A 150 0.60 -12.90 -0.25
N VAL A 151 0.08 -13.95 -0.88
CA VAL A 151 -1.34 -14.02 -1.29
C VAL A 151 -2.25 -13.98 -0.07
N PHE A 152 -1.95 -14.73 0.98
CA PHE A 152 -2.76 -14.78 2.20
C PHE A 152 -2.89 -13.40 2.87
N ILE A 153 -1.78 -12.67 3.04
CA ILE A 153 -1.79 -11.34 3.66
C ILE A 153 -2.55 -10.34 2.79
N ASN A 154 -2.32 -10.34 1.47
CA ASN A 154 -3.05 -9.45 0.57
C ASN A 154 -4.56 -9.74 0.55
N VAL A 155 -4.97 -11.01 0.56
CA VAL A 155 -6.38 -11.41 0.68
C VAL A 155 -6.94 -10.95 2.02
N LEU A 156 -6.22 -11.16 3.13
CA LEU A 156 -6.66 -10.74 4.46
C LEU A 156 -6.87 -9.21 4.53
N LEU A 157 -5.91 -8.42 4.03
CA LEU A 157 -6.01 -6.96 4.00
C LEU A 157 -7.16 -6.50 3.09
N THR A 158 -7.33 -7.15 1.94
CA THR A 158 -8.44 -6.87 1.03
C THR A 158 -9.79 -7.14 1.70
N LEU A 159 -9.93 -8.25 2.43
CA LEU A 159 -11.14 -8.57 3.20
C LEU A 159 -11.40 -7.55 4.32
N VAL A 160 -10.35 -7.05 4.97
CA VAL A 160 -10.47 -5.98 5.96
C VAL A 160 -11.01 -4.71 5.29
N PHE A 161 -10.48 -4.29 4.14
CA PHE A 161 -11.02 -3.12 3.42
C PHE A 161 -12.48 -3.31 2.99
N VAL A 162 -12.84 -4.50 2.49
CA VAL A 162 -14.23 -4.85 2.16
C VAL A 162 -15.13 -4.80 3.39
N TYR A 163 -14.66 -5.30 4.54
CA TYR A 163 -15.39 -5.24 5.79
C TYR A 163 -15.61 -3.79 6.26
N LEU A 164 -14.61 -2.91 6.13
CA LEU A 164 -14.77 -1.49 6.43
C LEU A 164 -15.74 -0.78 5.46
N LEU A 165 -15.78 -1.20 4.19
CA LEU A 165 -16.69 -0.66 3.16
C LEU A 165 -18.14 -1.16 3.30
N SER A 166 -18.33 -2.41 3.75
CA SER A 166 -19.64 -3.08 3.83
C SER A 166 -20.75 -2.31 4.56
N PRO A 167 -20.53 -1.69 5.74
CA PRO A 167 -21.58 -0.93 6.43
C PRO A 167 -21.95 0.37 5.71
N LEU A 168 -21.02 0.98 4.95
CA LEU A 168 -21.26 2.21 4.21
C LEU A 168 -22.04 1.95 2.92
N VAL A 169 -21.70 0.87 2.19
CA VAL A 169 -22.45 0.42 1.01
C VAL A 169 -23.87 -0.01 1.37
N ARG A 170 -24.11 -0.52 2.58
CA ARG A 170 -25.45 -0.91 3.04
C ARG A 170 -26.34 0.29 3.41
N ALA A 171 -25.75 1.46 3.65
CA ALA A 171 -26.48 2.70 3.94
C ALA A 171 -26.85 3.49 2.67
N GLY A 172 -26.12 3.30 1.56
CA GLY A 172 -26.43 3.83 0.24
C GLY A 172 -27.01 2.75 -0.67
N SER A 173 -28.33 2.68 -0.78
CA SER A 173 -29.07 1.75 -1.64
C SER A 173 -28.49 1.60 -3.06
N LEU A 174 -27.84 0.45 -3.32
CA LEU A 174 -27.67 -0.14 -4.66
C LEU A 174 -27.77 -1.68 -4.58
N PRO A 175 -28.64 -2.33 -5.38
CA PRO A 175 -28.75 -3.77 -5.43
C PRO A 175 -27.71 -4.35 -6.38
N THR A 176 -26.47 -4.52 -5.91
CA THR A 176 -25.49 -5.33 -6.64
C THR A 176 -25.34 -6.67 -5.94
N ALA A 177 -26.14 -7.62 -6.42
CA ALA A 177 -25.87 -9.04 -6.22
C ALA A 177 -24.46 -9.38 -6.75
N ALA A 178 -23.85 -10.39 -6.12
CA ALA A 178 -22.61 -11.07 -6.52
C ALA A 178 -21.27 -10.48 -6.03
N PHE A 179 -21.01 -10.58 -4.73
CA PHE A 179 -19.82 -11.30 -4.28
C PHE A 179 -20.26 -12.31 -3.21
N PRO A 180 -19.82 -13.58 -3.25
CA PRO A 180 -20.19 -14.54 -2.23
C PRO A 180 -19.48 -14.12 -0.94
N ALA A 181 -20.17 -13.34 -0.12
CA ALA A 181 -19.75 -12.99 1.22
C ALA A 181 -19.62 -14.29 2.00
N SER A 182 -18.40 -14.82 2.02
CA SER A 182 -18.10 -16.15 2.51
C SER A 182 -18.35 -16.23 4.02
N ARG A 183 -18.54 -17.45 4.53
CA ARG A 183 -18.56 -17.76 5.98
C ARG A 183 -17.36 -17.16 6.73
N PHE A 184 -16.29 -16.82 6.03
CA PHE A 184 -15.08 -16.23 6.56
C PHE A 184 -15.29 -14.82 7.16
N THR A 185 -16.15 -13.98 6.56
CA THR A 185 -16.46 -12.64 7.13
C THR A 185 -17.23 -12.76 8.46
N LYS A 186 -18.05 -13.80 8.63
CA LYS A 186 -18.70 -14.11 9.92
C LYS A 186 -17.69 -14.60 10.96
N CYS A 187 -16.73 -15.44 10.56
CA CYS A 187 -15.65 -15.94 11.43
C CYS A 187 -14.71 -14.82 11.91
N PHE A 188 -14.28 -13.94 11.00
CA PHE A 188 -13.50 -12.74 11.38
C PHE A 188 -14.32 -11.76 12.20
N GLY A 189 -15.63 -11.68 11.92
CA GLY A 189 -16.60 -11.00 12.75
C GLY A 189 -16.56 -11.48 14.21
N SER A 190 -16.45 -12.79 14.48
CA SER A 190 -16.38 -13.32 15.85
C SER A 190 -15.03 -13.07 16.54
N LEU A 191 -13.92 -13.09 15.79
CA LEU A 191 -12.58 -12.74 16.32
C LEU A 191 -12.47 -11.26 16.71
N CYS A 192 -13.10 -10.36 15.96
CA CYS A 192 -13.18 -8.93 16.30
C CYS A 192 -14.45 -8.54 17.09
N SER A 193 -15.37 -9.47 17.35
CA SER A 193 -16.68 -9.19 17.98
C SER A 193 -16.59 -8.75 19.43
N ARG A 194 -15.42 -8.89 20.08
CA ARG A 194 -15.28 -8.48 21.48
C ARG A 194 -15.26 -6.95 21.68
N SER A 195 -15.25 -6.18 20.59
CA SER A 195 -15.37 -4.72 20.60
C SER A 195 -16.55 -4.23 19.75
N ARG A 196 -17.74 -4.82 19.93
CA ARG A 196 -18.99 -4.27 19.38
C ARG A 196 -20.07 -4.21 20.45
N ALA A 197 -19.98 -3.21 21.31
CA ALA A 197 -21.15 -2.66 21.97
C ALA A 197 -21.23 -1.17 21.63
N ARG A 198 -22.33 -0.82 20.95
CA ARG A 198 -23.01 0.48 21.03
C ARG A 198 -22.25 1.69 20.47
N ASN A 199 -22.69 2.14 19.30
CA ASN A 199 -23.09 3.54 19.09
C ASN A 199 -23.56 3.70 17.64
N SER A 200 -24.85 3.40 17.43
CA SER A 200 -25.67 4.13 16.47
C SER A 200 -25.64 5.60 16.88
N VAL A 201 -24.79 6.42 16.25
CA VAL A 201 -24.78 7.86 16.46
C VAL A 201 -25.30 8.51 15.19
N ASP A 202 -26.53 8.97 15.35
CA ASP A 202 -27.23 9.98 14.60
C ASP A 202 -26.41 11.29 14.61
N LEU A 203 -25.85 11.71 13.48
CA LEU A 203 -25.26 13.05 13.28
C LEU A 203 -25.23 13.39 11.78
N HIS A 204 -26.39 13.80 11.26
CA HIS A 204 -26.86 13.45 9.92
C HIS A 204 -26.39 14.31 8.72
N THR A 205 -25.70 15.46 8.85
CA THR A 205 -25.41 16.30 7.64
C THR A 205 -23.93 16.72 7.48
N SER A 206 -23.26 17.19 8.54
CA SER A 206 -21.81 17.52 8.50
C SER A 206 -20.92 16.26 8.40
N ASN A 207 -21.32 15.17 9.07
CA ASN A 207 -20.61 13.89 8.98
C ASN A 207 -20.86 13.16 7.67
N GLN A 208 -21.91 13.49 6.91
CA GLN A 208 -22.21 12.81 5.65
C GLN A 208 -21.18 13.13 4.57
N GLN A 209 -20.70 14.39 4.52
CA GLN A 209 -19.60 14.80 3.63
C GLN A 209 -18.30 14.06 3.96
N ARG A 210 -17.92 14.01 5.25
CA ARG A 210 -16.73 13.28 5.73
C ARG A 210 -16.84 11.77 5.47
N ALA A 211 -18.01 11.18 5.69
CA ALA A 211 -18.26 9.76 5.43
C ALA A 211 -18.10 9.42 3.94
N ARG A 212 -18.63 10.24 3.02
CA ARG A 212 -18.44 10.06 1.57
C ARG A 212 -16.98 10.21 1.14
N THR A 213 -16.22 11.11 1.77
CA THR A 213 -14.78 11.24 1.52
C THR A 213 -14.01 10.00 2.00
N ILE A 214 -14.33 9.50 3.19
CA ILE A 214 -13.75 8.25 3.74
C ILE A 214 -14.10 7.06 2.84
N GLU A 215 -15.33 6.97 2.34
CA GLU A 215 -15.77 5.92 1.40
C GLU A 215 -14.97 5.95 0.09
N LYS A 216 -14.78 7.13 -0.51
CA LYS A 216 -13.95 7.29 -1.72
C LYS A 216 -12.50 6.87 -1.47
N LEU A 217 -11.95 7.20 -0.30
CA LEU A 217 -10.59 6.80 0.09
C LEU A 217 -10.47 5.29 0.32
N LEU A 218 -11.47 4.68 0.95
CA LEU A 218 -11.56 3.23 1.14
C LEU A 218 -11.66 2.50 -0.20
N TRP A 219 -12.53 2.97 -1.10
CA TRP A 219 -12.71 2.37 -2.42
C TRP A 219 -11.43 2.46 -3.27
N ARG A 220 -10.76 3.62 -3.28
CA ARG A 220 -9.45 3.75 -3.93
C ARG A 220 -8.41 2.81 -3.33
N THR A 221 -8.37 2.69 -2.00
CA THR A 221 -7.43 1.81 -1.30
C THR A 221 -7.71 0.33 -1.60
N PHE A 222 -8.97 -0.07 -1.68
CA PHE A 222 -9.39 -1.40 -2.10
C PHE A 222 -8.93 -1.70 -3.53
N ILE A 223 -9.18 -0.80 -4.48
CA ILE A 223 -8.69 -0.95 -5.87
C ILE A 223 -7.17 -1.07 -5.88
N GLY A 224 -6.46 -0.25 -5.11
CA GLY A 224 -5.00 -0.32 -5.01
C GLY A 224 -4.50 -1.66 -4.47
N SER A 225 -5.14 -2.21 -3.44
CA SER A 225 -4.85 -3.54 -2.89
C SER A 225 -5.01 -4.63 -3.96
N CYS A 226 -6.11 -4.58 -4.72
CA CYS A 226 -6.35 -5.49 -5.84
C CYS A 226 -5.30 -5.33 -6.96
N LEU A 227 -4.93 -4.10 -7.30
CA LEU A 227 -3.92 -3.83 -8.33
C LEU A 227 -2.55 -4.42 -7.94
N VAL A 228 -2.12 -4.26 -6.68
CA VAL A 228 -0.84 -4.81 -6.17
C VAL A 228 -0.84 -6.34 -6.15
N LEU A 229 -2.00 -6.98 -6.02
CA LEU A 229 -2.12 -8.43 -6.09
C LEU A 229 -1.81 -8.98 -7.51
N ILE A 230 -2.13 -8.23 -8.57
CA ILE A 230 -2.03 -8.71 -9.96
C ILE A 230 -0.59 -9.10 -10.35
N PRO A 231 0.42 -8.20 -10.26
CA PRO A 231 1.78 -8.57 -10.63
C PRO A 231 2.40 -9.53 -9.64
N THR A 232 1.98 -9.50 -8.37
CA THR A 232 2.35 -10.55 -7.41
C THR A 232 2.02 -11.93 -7.98
N VAL A 233 0.75 -12.17 -8.33
CA VAL A 233 0.29 -13.44 -8.93
C VAL A 233 1.00 -13.74 -10.25
N GLY A 234 1.24 -12.72 -11.08
CA GLY A 234 2.00 -12.86 -12.33
C GLY A 234 3.43 -13.36 -12.12
N ASN A 235 4.15 -12.78 -11.16
CA ASN A 235 5.50 -13.20 -10.80
C ASN A 235 5.49 -14.62 -10.24
N MET A 236 4.44 -14.98 -9.48
CA MET A 236 4.29 -16.34 -8.95
C MET A 236 4.13 -17.37 -10.08
N ALA A 237 3.27 -17.08 -11.04
CA ALA A 237 3.01 -17.95 -12.19
C ALA A 237 4.27 -18.12 -13.04
N SER A 238 5.07 -17.06 -13.18
CA SER A 238 6.36 -17.11 -13.85
C SER A 238 7.35 -18.02 -13.11
N LEU A 239 7.63 -17.74 -11.83
CA LEU A 239 8.61 -18.47 -11.02
C LEU A 239 8.30 -19.97 -10.89
N THR A 240 7.02 -20.31 -10.77
CA THR A 240 6.56 -21.71 -10.67
C THR A 240 6.65 -22.46 -11.99
N SER A 241 6.39 -21.78 -13.12
CA SER A 241 6.50 -22.37 -14.46
C SER A 241 7.93 -22.72 -14.83
N PHE A 242 8.93 -21.93 -14.40
CA PHE A 242 10.32 -22.11 -14.81
C PHE A 242 11.14 -23.12 -13.98
N LYS A 243 10.54 -23.80 -12.99
CA LYS A 243 11.18 -24.87 -12.17
C LYS A 243 12.60 -24.52 -11.66
N GLY A 244 12.87 -23.24 -11.38
CA GLY A 244 14.16 -22.76 -10.88
C GLY A 244 15.30 -22.73 -11.90
N ARG A 245 15.03 -22.75 -13.22
CA ARG A 245 16.04 -22.65 -14.29
C ARG A 245 15.82 -21.46 -15.22
N GLU A 246 15.32 -20.36 -14.69
CA GLU A 246 15.12 -19.12 -15.44
C GLU A 246 16.45 -18.40 -15.72
N LEU A 247 16.48 -17.63 -16.80
CA LEU A 247 17.62 -16.80 -17.15
C LEU A 247 17.69 -15.62 -16.18
N GLY A 248 18.89 -15.27 -15.71
CA GLY A 248 19.08 -14.22 -14.69
C GLY A 248 18.42 -12.89 -15.02
N TRP A 249 18.55 -12.46 -16.28
CA TRP A 249 17.95 -11.23 -16.80
C TRP A 249 16.41 -11.28 -16.85
N VAL A 250 15.80 -12.46 -17.03
CA VAL A 250 14.33 -12.60 -17.00
C VAL A 250 13.81 -12.41 -15.57
N CYS A 251 14.47 -13.00 -14.58
CA CYS A 251 14.10 -12.84 -13.17
C CYS A 251 14.25 -11.37 -12.72
N LEU A 252 15.39 -10.75 -13.04
CA LEU A 252 15.67 -9.34 -12.71
C LEU A 252 14.68 -8.36 -13.36
N THR A 253 14.35 -8.56 -14.64
CA THR A 253 13.36 -7.72 -15.34
C THR A 253 11.96 -7.86 -14.76
N ILE A 254 11.51 -9.09 -14.51
CA ILE A 254 10.19 -9.36 -13.89
C ILE A 254 10.08 -8.71 -12.50
N CYS A 255 11.08 -8.92 -11.64
CA CYS A 255 11.12 -8.28 -10.33
C CYS A 255 11.16 -6.74 -10.44
N SER A 256 11.89 -6.19 -11.41
CA SER A 256 11.97 -4.75 -11.64
C SER A 256 10.62 -4.17 -12.05
N VAL A 257 9.89 -4.86 -12.91
CA VAL A 257 8.53 -4.49 -13.32
C VAL A 257 7.57 -4.53 -12.14
N ASP A 258 7.63 -5.57 -11.29
CA ASP A 258 6.79 -5.69 -10.09
C ASP A 258 6.95 -4.51 -9.13
N VAL A 259 8.21 -4.23 -8.77
CA VAL A 259 8.53 -3.15 -7.84
C VAL A 259 8.13 -1.80 -8.43
N THR A 260 8.37 -1.59 -9.73
CA THR A 260 7.97 -0.37 -10.42
C THR A 260 6.45 -0.21 -10.44
N PHE A 261 5.70 -1.27 -10.76
CA PHE A 261 4.25 -1.25 -10.76
C PHE A 261 3.70 -0.94 -9.36
N THR A 262 4.26 -1.58 -8.34
CA THR A 262 3.93 -1.33 -6.93
C THR A 262 4.07 0.14 -6.60
N VAL A 263 5.23 0.76 -6.90
CA VAL A 263 5.46 2.19 -6.71
C VAL A 263 4.42 3.05 -7.42
N CYS A 264 4.05 2.72 -8.67
CA CYS A 264 3.03 3.43 -9.41
C CYS A 264 1.67 3.39 -8.72
N VAL A 265 1.26 2.22 -8.22
CA VAL A 265 0.00 2.07 -7.47
C VAL A 265 0.03 2.90 -6.18
N PHE A 266 1.11 2.84 -5.39
CA PHE A 266 1.20 3.62 -4.15
C PHE A 266 1.24 5.12 -4.40
N HIS A 267 1.87 5.57 -5.49
CA HIS A 267 1.81 6.97 -5.90
C HIS A 267 0.39 7.43 -6.16
N TRP A 268 -0.35 6.66 -6.97
CA TRP A 268 -1.75 6.92 -7.31
C TRP A 268 -2.64 6.94 -6.07
N LEU A 269 -2.44 5.98 -5.16
CA LEU A 269 -3.14 5.91 -3.88
C LEU A 269 -2.85 7.11 -3.00
N THR A 270 -1.65 7.66 -3.07
CA THR A 270 -1.24 8.80 -2.24
C THR A 270 -1.73 10.11 -2.83
N LEU A 271 -1.85 10.23 -4.16
CA LEU A 271 -2.34 11.47 -4.80
C LEU A 271 -3.79 11.67 -4.36
N GLY A 272 -4.55 10.59 -4.38
CA GLY A 272 -5.93 10.61 -3.93
C GLY A 272 -6.16 10.92 -2.48
N SER A 273 -5.28 10.43 -1.60
CA SER A 273 -5.36 10.75 -0.19
C SER A 273 -5.16 12.26 0.03
N SER A 274 -4.21 12.87 -0.67
CA SER A 274 -3.93 14.31 -0.59
C SER A 274 -5.08 15.16 -1.12
N GLU A 275 -5.63 14.82 -2.30
CA GLU A 275 -6.76 15.54 -2.90
C GLU A 275 -8.02 15.47 -2.03
N ALA A 276 -8.24 14.34 -1.36
CA ALA A 276 -9.39 14.16 -0.48
C ALA A 276 -9.27 14.97 0.82
N ASP A 277 -8.07 15.08 1.38
CA ASP A 277 -7.78 15.85 2.59
C ASP A 277 -7.92 17.36 2.34
N GLU A 278 -7.47 17.83 1.16
CA GLU A 278 -7.65 19.22 0.72
C GLU A 278 -9.14 19.57 0.58
N ARG A 279 -9.93 18.72 -0.10
CA ARG A 279 -11.39 18.91 -0.22
C ARG A 279 -12.11 18.88 1.13
N ALA A 280 -11.66 18.06 2.07
CA ALA A 280 -12.22 18.02 3.42
C ALA A 280 -11.93 19.31 4.19
N SER A 281 -10.74 19.89 4.00
CA SER A 281 -10.33 21.16 4.62
C SER A 281 -11.09 22.35 4.05
N THR A 282 -11.28 22.43 2.73
CA THR A 282 -12.06 23.50 2.08
C THR A 282 -13.54 23.46 2.50
N ALA A 283 -14.11 22.27 2.69
CA ALA A 283 -15.50 22.12 3.14
C ALA A 283 -15.75 22.53 4.60
N LEU A 284 -14.69 22.73 5.41
CA LEU A 284 -14.78 23.15 6.81
C LEU A 284 -14.63 24.66 7.02
N VAL A 285 -14.30 25.42 5.97
CA VAL A 285 -14.31 26.88 6.00
C VAL A 285 -15.67 27.33 5.44
N PRO A 286 -16.62 27.76 6.29
CA PRO A 286 -17.84 28.39 5.78
C PRO A 286 -17.44 29.72 5.12
N ASP A 287 -18.07 30.05 4.00
CA ASP A 287 -17.88 31.31 3.27
C ASP A 287 -18.08 32.54 4.19
N THR A 288 -17.02 33.00 4.85
CA THR A 288 -16.92 34.40 5.30
C THR A 288 -16.27 35.22 4.19
N LEU A 289 -16.89 35.28 3.01
CA LEU A 289 -16.58 36.33 2.03
C LEU A 289 -17.68 36.49 0.97
N SER A 290 -18.81 37.06 1.39
CA SER A 290 -19.81 37.73 0.56
C SER A 290 -20.62 38.58 1.54
N THR A 291 -20.45 39.90 1.68
CA THR A 291 -20.82 40.93 0.70
C THR A 291 -20.24 42.26 1.19
N SER A 292 -19.40 42.91 0.40
CA SER A 292 -19.12 44.34 0.55
C SER A 292 -20.30 45.14 0.01
N ASN A 293 -21.03 45.86 0.86
CA ASN A 293 -21.70 47.14 0.60
C ASN A 293 -22.57 47.52 1.81
N ILE A 294 -22.14 48.54 2.55
CA ILE A 294 -22.95 49.28 3.51
C ILE A 294 -23.02 50.72 3.00
N PRO A 295 -24.21 51.31 2.92
CA PRO A 295 -24.36 52.66 3.42
C PRO A 295 -25.51 52.79 4.44
N SER A 296 -25.17 53.51 5.51
CA SER A 296 -25.96 54.43 6.34
C SER A 296 -27.23 53.98 7.08
N GLU A 297 -27.21 54.28 8.40
CA GLU A 297 -28.32 54.69 9.28
C GLU A 297 -29.49 53.73 9.53
N ALA A 298 -29.61 53.24 10.78
CA ALA A 298 -30.62 53.75 11.72
C ALA A 298 -30.48 53.09 13.10
N VAL A 299 -30.45 53.95 14.12
CA VAL A 299 -30.62 53.71 15.54
C VAL A 299 -31.98 53.07 15.83
N VAL A 300 -32.05 51.99 16.62
CA VAL A 300 -33.13 51.78 17.62
C VAL A 300 -32.59 51.02 18.84
N GLU A 301 -32.98 51.57 19.97
CA GLU A 301 -32.58 51.34 21.36
C GLU A 301 -33.40 50.23 22.06
N CYS A 302 -32.79 49.65 23.10
CA CYS A 302 -33.33 49.04 24.32
C CYS A 302 -34.53 48.06 24.32
N ASP A 303 -34.32 46.95 25.04
CA ASP A 303 -34.98 46.59 26.31
C ASP A 303 -35.35 45.11 26.35
N VAL A 304 -34.85 44.36 27.34
CA VAL A 304 -35.69 43.51 28.21
C VAL A 304 -34.96 43.36 29.55
N ARG A 305 -35.57 43.96 30.55
CA ARG A 305 -35.30 43.85 31.98
C ARG A 305 -35.99 42.61 32.58
N CYS A 306 -35.42 42.16 33.70
CA CYS A 306 -35.92 41.25 34.75
C CYS A 306 -35.77 39.74 34.51
#